data_AF-A0A1Y3MZ93-F1
#
_entry.id   AF-A0A1Y3MZ93-F1
#
_cell.length_a   1.000
_cell.length_b   1.000
_cell.length_c   1.000
_cell.angle_alpha   90.00
_cell.angle_beta   90.00
_cell.angle_gamma   90.00
#
_symmetry.space_group_name_H-M   'P 1'
#
loop_
_entity.id
_entity.type
_entity.pdbx_description
1 polymer ?
#
loop_
_entity_poly.entity_id
_entity_poly.type
_entity_poly.pdbx_seq_one_letter_code
_entity_poly.pdbx_strand_id
1 'polypeptide(L)'
;DGKWNVNEKGAEYYDMMINTLIENDIVPMATLYHWDLPYALHEKYGGWLDYHSQFDFANYAEFCFERFGDRVKNWITINEPWVNCVGGYKNGPGKAPYRCTGEAPRKLANDTTGLDLEGGCSYEIGPSQYYKGAKVLSANRPPQRLEDVWCSHNILLGHAQAKQKGLIGITVDGEAEIPWEEPNMSEEELENNKKYANLGTEFRIGWYSDPTIFGDYPASVKQRMGKDMPVFSDEEKALLKGSSSDFLGWNTYTSHWAAQVKNEDGTYIQPPTDEKARRGEGWTCIPPTLGSQAGSSWNTLYGPTIRVGLNWLYDRYKSVLKNGIVITENGCAQPNYKVSRANDQVTLDYFKSIGKEEFVDTYDESIIEDEKNIEGSILHDTYRINWYKQYLENLRLAYVEDKVDVRGYMAWSLIDNFEWENGYETRFGMTYIDFYNDKELTRVPKDSLTFLGQWYLDNVEQKN
;
A
#
# COMPACT_ATOMS: atom_id res chain seq x y z
N ASP A 1 -11.20 -13.01 33.05
CA ASP A 1 -12.67 -13.07 33.16
C ASP A 1 -13.39 -13.90 32.09
N GLY A 2 -12.67 -14.68 31.26
CA GLY A 2 -13.30 -15.55 30.26
C GLY A 2 -13.95 -14.84 29.06
N LYS A 3 -13.76 -13.52 28.93
CA LYS A 3 -14.29 -12.69 27.83
C LYS A 3 -13.75 -13.12 26.46
N TRP A 4 -12.48 -13.52 26.40
CA TRP A 4 -11.75 -13.81 25.17
C TRP A 4 -11.16 -15.23 25.19
N ASN A 5 -11.16 -15.90 24.04
CA ASN A 5 -10.44 -17.18 23.85
C ASN A 5 -9.08 -16.89 23.19
N VAL A 6 -8.07 -16.64 24.03
CA VAL A 6 -6.78 -16.06 23.62
C VAL A 6 -5.65 -17.08 23.77
N ASN A 7 -4.70 -17.06 22.84
CA ASN A 7 -3.40 -17.70 23.03
C ASN A 7 -2.50 -16.78 23.86
N GLU A 8 -2.44 -17.00 25.18
CA GLU A 8 -1.68 -16.15 26.10
C GLU A 8 -0.19 -16.04 25.73
N LYS A 9 0.43 -17.07 25.15
CA LYS A 9 1.82 -16.98 24.69
C LYS A 9 2.02 -15.92 23.61
N GLY A 10 1.03 -15.74 22.74
CA GLY A 10 1.04 -14.67 21.73
C GLY A 10 0.91 -13.29 22.39
N ALA A 11 0.02 -13.16 23.37
CA ALA A 11 -0.16 -11.91 24.11
C ALA A 11 1.09 -11.53 24.93
N GLU A 12 1.72 -12.51 25.61
CA GLU A 12 2.96 -12.34 26.37
C GLU A 12 4.13 -11.91 25.47
N TYR A 13 4.21 -12.45 24.24
CA TYR A 13 5.21 -12.02 23.27
C TYR A 13 5.08 -10.53 22.92
N TYR A 14 3.87 -10.06 22.64
CA TYR A 14 3.65 -8.64 22.34
C TYR A 14 3.85 -7.75 23.58
N ASP A 15 3.49 -8.22 24.77
CA ASP A 15 3.82 -7.52 26.02
C ASP A 15 5.33 -7.29 26.15
N MET A 16 6.13 -8.35 25.95
CA MET A 16 7.58 -8.27 26.02
C MET A 16 8.13 -7.28 24.99
N MET A 17 7.67 -7.36 23.73
CA MET A 17 8.07 -6.43 22.67
C MET A 17 7.72 -4.98 23.01
N ILE A 18 6.48 -4.70 23.41
CA ILE A 18 6.02 -3.36 23.76
C ILE A 18 6.80 -2.80 24.93
N ASN A 19 7.01 -3.59 25.98
CA ASN A 19 7.79 -3.16 27.15
C ASN A 19 9.24 -2.87 26.74
N THR A 20 9.84 -3.73 25.92
CA THR A 20 11.23 -3.54 25.45
C THR A 20 11.38 -2.25 24.63
N LEU A 21 10.42 -1.95 23.74
CA LEU A 21 10.42 -0.69 23.00
C LEU A 21 10.36 0.52 23.94
N ILE A 22 9.44 0.50 24.91
CA ILE A 22 9.26 1.60 25.87
C ILE A 22 10.48 1.76 26.78
N GLU A 23 11.07 0.67 27.26
CA GLU A 23 12.29 0.68 28.08
C GLU A 23 13.51 1.27 27.33
N ASN A 24 13.44 1.33 25.99
CA ASN A 24 14.45 1.92 25.13
C ASN A 24 13.97 3.23 24.47
N ASP A 25 12.97 3.89 25.05
CA ASP A 25 12.41 5.18 24.59
C ASP A 25 11.85 5.17 23.15
N ILE A 26 11.45 3.99 22.65
CA ILE A 26 10.80 3.82 21.35
C ILE A 26 9.29 3.77 21.55
N VAL A 27 8.58 4.75 20.97
CA VAL A 27 7.11 4.81 21.05
C VAL A 27 6.51 3.77 20.11
N PRO A 28 5.71 2.80 20.61
CA PRO A 28 5.08 1.82 19.74
C PRO A 28 3.94 2.45 18.91
N MET A 29 3.94 2.15 17.62
CA MET A 29 2.80 2.27 16.73
C MET A 29 2.46 0.88 16.20
N ALA A 30 1.29 0.37 16.56
CA ALA A 30 0.93 -1.02 16.30
C ALA A 30 -0.09 -1.13 15.15
N THR A 31 0.24 -1.95 14.17
CA THR A 31 -0.68 -2.37 13.10
C THR A 31 -1.41 -3.63 13.53
N LEU A 32 -2.75 -3.58 13.57
CA LEU A 32 -3.58 -4.70 14.01
C LEU A 32 -3.68 -5.81 12.95
N TYR A 33 -3.84 -5.43 11.68
CA TYR A 33 -3.98 -6.35 10.56
C TYR A 33 -3.06 -5.95 9.42
N HIS A 34 -2.16 -6.85 9.04
CA HIS A 34 -1.21 -6.70 7.95
C HIS A 34 -1.25 -7.96 7.07
N TRP A 35 -2.41 -8.17 6.44
CA TRP A 35 -2.69 -9.25 5.48
C TRP A 35 -2.62 -10.68 6.06
N ASP A 36 -2.71 -10.77 7.38
CA ASP A 36 -2.49 -11.95 8.20
C ASP A 36 -3.82 -12.57 8.70
N LEU A 37 -4.83 -12.59 7.82
CA LEU A 37 -6.16 -13.12 8.15
C LEU A 37 -6.06 -14.56 8.66
N PRO A 38 -6.62 -14.88 9.84
CA PRO A 38 -6.63 -16.26 10.33
C PRO A 38 -7.32 -17.20 9.33
N TYR A 39 -6.60 -18.26 8.92
CA TYR A 39 -7.12 -19.22 7.95
C TYR A 39 -8.46 -19.85 8.37
N ALA A 40 -8.70 -20.03 9.68
CA ALA A 40 -9.97 -20.53 10.19
C ALA A 40 -11.17 -19.63 9.81
N LEU A 41 -10.99 -18.30 9.73
CA LEU A 41 -12.04 -17.38 9.27
C LEU A 41 -12.21 -17.46 7.74
N HIS A 42 -11.09 -17.66 7.02
CA HIS A 42 -11.14 -17.95 5.60
C HIS A 42 -11.94 -19.23 5.32
N GLU A 43 -11.65 -20.36 5.97
CA GLU A 43 -12.41 -21.60 5.80
C GLU A 43 -13.88 -21.47 6.19
N LYS A 44 -14.16 -20.79 7.31
CA LYS A 44 -15.51 -20.71 7.86
C LYS A 44 -16.48 -19.96 6.94
N TYR A 45 -16.06 -18.86 6.32
CA TYR A 45 -16.95 -18.02 5.52
C TYR A 45 -16.27 -17.24 4.37
N GLY A 46 -15.00 -17.49 4.08
CA GLY A 46 -14.27 -16.84 2.99
C GLY A 46 -13.52 -15.56 3.39
N GLY A 47 -13.37 -15.29 4.69
CA GLY A 47 -12.60 -14.15 5.18
C GLY A 47 -13.28 -12.81 4.90
N TRP A 48 -12.53 -11.83 4.40
CA TRP A 48 -13.02 -10.47 4.13
C TRP A 48 -14.14 -10.39 3.07
N LEU A 49 -14.45 -11.47 2.37
CA LEU A 49 -15.65 -11.52 1.53
C LEU A 49 -16.94 -11.50 2.34
N ASP A 50 -16.92 -11.98 3.58
CA ASP A 50 -18.10 -12.06 4.43
C ASP A 50 -18.10 -10.98 5.51
N TYR A 51 -19.29 -10.41 5.75
CA TYR A 51 -19.51 -9.33 6.71
C TYR A 51 -19.20 -9.74 8.16
N HIS A 52 -19.20 -11.04 8.50
CA HIS A 52 -18.81 -11.50 9.83
C HIS A 52 -17.37 -11.10 10.19
N SER A 53 -16.47 -10.98 9.21
CA SER A 53 -15.09 -10.51 9.43
C SER A 53 -15.03 -9.12 10.06
N GLN A 54 -16.03 -8.27 9.82
CA GLN A 54 -16.10 -6.94 10.41
C GLN A 54 -16.15 -7.04 11.95
N PHE A 55 -17.00 -7.93 12.46
CA PHE A 55 -17.20 -8.14 13.89
C PHE A 55 -16.06 -8.94 14.51
N ASP A 56 -15.58 -9.98 13.83
CA ASP A 56 -14.46 -10.79 14.31
C ASP A 56 -13.17 -9.94 14.41
N PHE A 57 -12.93 -9.05 13.45
CA PHE A 57 -11.85 -8.06 13.53
C PHE A 57 -12.06 -7.03 14.65
N ALA A 58 -13.29 -6.50 14.80
CA ALA A 58 -13.58 -5.54 15.87
C ALA A 58 -13.37 -6.14 17.27
N ASN A 59 -13.76 -7.41 17.48
CA ASN A 59 -13.52 -8.13 18.73
C ASN A 59 -12.02 -8.35 18.99
N TYR A 60 -11.26 -8.71 17.94
CA TYR A 60 -9.81 -8.83 18.04
C TYR A 60 -9.14 -7.48 18.38
N ALA A 61 -9.58 -6.40 17.73
CA ALA A 61 -9.11 -5.05 18.01
C ALA A 61 -9.43 -4.63 19.47
N GLU A 62 -10.65 -4.89 19.94
CA GLU A 62 -11.05 -4.62 21.32
C GLU A 62 -10.17 -5.36 22.33
N PHE A 63 -9.87 -6.64 22.10
CA PHE A 63 -8.91 -7.38 22.92
C PHE A 63 -7.53 -6.70 22.95
N CYS A 64 -7.00 -6.31 21.80
CA CYS A 64 -5.70 -5.62 21.72
C CYS A 64 -5.71 -4.28 22.46
N PHE A 65 -6.79 -3.50 22.33
CA PHE A 65 -6.94 -2.23 23.04
C PHE A 65 -7.05 -2.43 24.56
N GLU A 66 -7.77 -3.45 25.03
CA GLU A 66 -7.87 -3.78 26.45
C GLU A 66 -6.53 -4.27 27.01
N ARG A 67 -5.79 -5.10 26.25
CA ARG A 67 -4.57 -5.75 26.74
C ARG A 67 -3.33 -4.86 26.69
N PHE A 68 -3.22 -4.04 25.65
CA PHE A 68 -2.01 -3.27 25.34
C PHE A 68 -2.25 -1.76 25.29
N GLY A 69 -3.51 -1.30 25.28
CA GLY A 69 -3.85 0.12 25.13
C GLY A 69 -3.46 0.97 26.34
N ASP A 70 -3.02 0.38 27.45
CA ASP A 70 -2.38 1.09 28.56
C ASP A 70 -1.02 1.69 28.14
N ARG A 71 -0.29 1.00 27.25
CA ARG A 71 1.06 1.33 26.76
C ARG A 71 1.10 1.79 25.30
N VAL A 72 0.29 1.18 24.43
CA VAL A 72 0.22 1.52 23.00
C VAL A 72 -0.87 2.56 22.76
N LYS A 73 -0.49 3.73 22.24
CA LYS A 73 -1.41 4.86 22.00
C LYS A 73 -1.64 5.19 20.53
N ASN A 74 -0.84 4.61 19.64
CA ASN A 74 -0.91 4.83 18.20
C ASN A 74 -1.23 3.51 17.51
N TRP A 75 -2.38 3.45 16.84
CA TRP A 75 -2.90 2.22 16.27
C TRP A 75 -3.27 2.40 14.81
N ILE A 76 -2.74 1.51 13.99
CA ILE A 76 -3.15 1.33 12.60
C ILE A 76 -4.06 0.11 12.57
N THR A 77 -5.30 0.23 12.12
CA THR A 77 -6.19 -0.94 12.09
C THR A 77 -5.83 -1.90 10.97
N ILE A 78 -5.67 -1.37 9.76
CA ILE A 78 -5.49 -2.14 8.53
C ILE A 78 -4.35 -1.48 7.76
N ASN A 79 -3.38 -2.28 7.33
CA ASN A 79 -2.37 -1.88 6.36
C ASN A 79 -2.82 -2.19 4.93
N GLU A 80 -2.67 -1.23 4.02
CA GLU A 80 -2.80 -1.40 2.57
C GLU A 80 -4.03 -2.23 2.14
N PRO A 81 -5.25 -1.79 2.44
CA PRO A 81 -6.46 -2.54 2.11
C PRO A 81 -6.61 -2.72 0.59
N TRP A 82 -6.07 -1.82 -0.24
CA TRP A 82 -6.05 -1.99 -1.70
C TRP A 82 -5.23 -3.21 -2.09
N VAL A 83 -4.00 -3.35 -1.59
CA VAL A 83 -3.14 -4.50 -1.93
C VAL A 83 -3.75 -5.81 -1.44
N ASN A 84 -4.28 -5.85 -0.23
CA ASN A 84 -4.96 -7.04 0.27
C ASN A 84 -6.15 -7.45 -0.61
N CYS A 85 -7.08 -6.51 -0.86
CA CYS A 85 -8.31 -6.84 -1.56
C CYS A 85 -8.11 -7.00 -3.08
N VAL A 86 -7.44 -6.05 -3.74
CA VAL A 86 -7.22 -6.11 -5.19
C VAL A 86 -6.13 -7.13 -5.53
N GLY A 87 -5.03 -7.17 -4.78
CA GLY A 87 -3.97 -8.16 -4.97
C GLY A 87 -4.44 -9.58 -4.69
N GLY A 88 -5.18 -9.80 -3.60
CA GLY A 88 -5.61 -11.12 -3.14
C GLY A 88 -6.86 -11.69 -3.82
N TYR A 89 -7.75 -10.83 -4.33
CA TYR A 89 -9.04 -11.25 -4.90
C TYR A 89 -9.26 -10.93 -6.38
N LYS A 90 -8.35 -10.16 -7.01
CA LYS A 90 -8.44 -9.82 -8.43
C LYS A 90 -7.16 -10.15 -9.21
N ASN A 91 -6.01 -9.70 -8.71
CA ASN A 91 -4.72 -9.79 -9.41
C ASN A 91 -3.94 -11.08 -9.10
N GLY A 92 -4.55 -12.05 -8.41
CA GLY A 92 -3.88 -13.28 -8.01
C GLY A 92 -3.12 -13.95 -9.16
N PRO A 93 -2.02 -14.67 -8.87
CA PRO A 93 -1.73 -15.27 -7.57
C PRO A 93 -0.56 -14.63 -6.78
N GLY A 94 -0.42 -13.30 -6.80
CA GLY A 94 0.62 -12.61 -6.02
C GLY A 94 0.36 -12.60 -4.50
N LYS A 95 -0.88 -12.34 -4.07
CA LYS A 95 -1.24 -12.23 -2.65
C LYS A 95 -2.27 -13.28 -2.25
N ALA A 96 -2.20 -13.78 -1.02
CA ALA A 96 -3.24 -14.65 -0.47
C ALA A 96 -4.59 -13.89 -0.42
N PRO A 97 -5.74 -14.56 -0.64
CA PRO A 97 -5.94 -16.00 -0.85
C PRO A 97 -5.77 -16.46 -2.31
N TYR A 98 -5.04 -15.72 -3.15
CA TYR A 98 -4.69 -16.09 -4.52
C TYR A 98 -5.91 -16.28 -5.41
N ARG A 99 -6.94 -15.45 -5.22
CA ARG A 99 -8.15 -15.41 -6.03
C ARG A 99 -7.99 -14.38 -7.15
N CYS A 100 -8.70 -14.59 -8.24
CA CYS A 100 -8.48 -13.87 -9.49
C CYS A 100 -9.77 -13.75 -10.30
N THR A 101 -9.80 -12.76 -11.19
CA THR A 101 -10.84 -12.61 -12.22
C THR A 101 -10.18 -12.71 -13.59
N GLY A 102 -10.68 -13.53 -14.52
CA GLY A 102 -10.11 -13.60 -15.87
C GLY A 102 -10.05 -15.01 -16.46
N GLU A 103 -9.38 -15.16 -17.61
CA GLU A 103 -8.97 -16.45 -18.19
C GLU A 103 -7.53 -16.85 -17.79
N ALA A 104 -6.82 -15.98 -17.08
CA ALA A 104 -5.43 -16.22 -16.71
C ALA A 104 -5.31 -17.46 -15.79
N PRO A 105 -4.39 -18.40 -16.07
CA PRO A 105 -4.17 -19.52 -15.18
C PRO A 105 -3.65 -19.03 -13.83
N ARG A 106 -4.15 -19.61 -12.73
CA ARG A 106 -3.60 -19.43 -11.38
C ARG A 106 -2.25 -20.14 -11.26
N LYS A 107 -1.22 -19.57 -11.89
CA LYS A 107 0.14 -20.09 -11.87
C LYS A 107 1.01 -19.24 -10.95
N LEU A 108 1.54 -19.85 -9.90
CA LEU A 108 2.46 -19.19 -8.98
C LEU A 108 3.76 -18.85 -9.71
N ALA A 109 4.39 -17.73 -9.34
CA ALA A 109 5.57 -17.20 -10.04
C ALA A 109 6.83 -18.07 -9.90
N ASN A 110 6.91 -18.88 -8.84
CA ASN A 110 8.08 -19.71 -8.53
C ASN A 110 7.85 -21.17 -8.97
N ASP A 111 8.93 -21.95 -9.11
CA ASP A 111 8.87 -23.41 -9.34
C ASP A 111 8.19 -24.08 -8.15
N THR A 112 6.89 -24.26 -8.32
CA THR A 112 5.96 -24.77 -7.33
C THR A 112 5.38 -26.08 -7.84
N THR A 113 6.18 -26.87 -8.56
CA THR A 113 5.76 -28.14 -9.17
C THR A 113 4.92 -28.97 -8.18
N GLY A 114 3.60 -29.09 -8.44
CA GLY A 114 2.65 -29.81 -7.59
C GLY A 114 1.83 -28.97 -6.58
N LEU A 115 2.02 -27.64 -6.54
CA LEU A 115 1.25 -26.67 -5.74
C LEU A 115 0.47 -25.67 -6.60
N ASP A 116 0.42 -25.87 -7.92
CA ASP A 116 -0.46 -25.10 -8.80
C ASP A 116 -1.90 -25.21 -8.28
N LEU A 117 -2.57 -24.06 -8.12
CA LEU A 117 -3.91 -24.01 -7.57
C LEU A 117 -4.90 -24.69 -8.53
N GLU A 118 -5.56 -25.76 -8.08
CA GLU A 118 -6.61 -26.42 -8.87
C GLU A 118 -7.80 -25.47 -9.10
N GLY A 119 -8.20 -25.31 -10.36
CA GLY A 119 -9.38 -24.54 -10.79
C GLY A 119 -9.06 -23.16 -11.37
N GLY A 120 -9.67 -22.84 -12.52
CA GLY A 120 -9.53 -21.55 -13.19
C GLY A 120 -10.17 -20.37 -12.43
N CYS A 121 -9.80 -19.15 -12.81
CA CYS A 121 -10.57 -17.96 -12.45
C CYS A 121 -11.97 -18.08 -13.10
N SER A 122 -13.05 -17.70 -12.40
CA SER A 122 -14.40 -17.75 -12.95
C SER A 122 -14.96 -16.35 -13.19
N TYR A 123 -15.68 -16.21 -14.29
CA TYR A 123 -16.43 -15.01 -14.67
C TYR A 123 -17.86 -15.01 -14.13
N GLU A 124 -18.28 -16.10 -13.47
CA GLU A 124 -19.64 -16.19 -12.95
C GLU A 124 -19.85 -15.15 -11.86
N ILE A 125 -20.77 -14.23 -12.14
CA ILE A 125 -21.33 -13.33 -11.15
C ILE A 125 -22.25 -14.20 -10.30
N GLY A 126 -21.75 -14.69 -9.16
CA GLY A 126 -22.64 -15.18 -8.11
C GLY A 126 -23.58 -14.04 -7.70
N PRO A 127 -24.85 -14.31 -7.37
CA PRO A 127 -25.73 -13.27 -6.84
C PRO A 127 -25.01 -12.61 -5.66
N SER A 128 -24.96 -11.29 -5.63
CA SER A 128 -24.29 -10.44 -4.62
C SER A 128 -24.59 -10.90 -3.18
N GLN A 129 -23.78 -11.82 -2.66
CA GLN A 129 -24.03 -12.56 -1.40
C GLN A 129 -23.16 -12.08 -0.24
N TYR A 130 -22.72 -10.83 -0.29
CA TYR A 130 -21.74 -10.28 0.65
C TYR A 130 -22.32 -9.16 1.53
N TYR A 131 -23.65 -9.15 1.71
CA TYR A 131 -24.36 -8.24 2.62
C TYR A 131 -24.86 -9.01 3.86
N LYS A 132 -25.21 -8.26 4.91
CA LYS A 132 -25.74 -8.82 6.16
C LYS A 132 -26.99 -9.67 5.90
N GLY A 133 -26.91 -10.96 6.25
CA GLY A 133 -28.01 -11.92 6.08
C GLY A 133 -27.96 -12.74 4.78
N ALA A 134 -26.97 -12.50 3.91
CA ALA A 134 -26.69 -13.38 2.80
C ALA A 134 -26.18 -14.76 3.27
N LYS A 135 -26.31 -15.76 2.40
CA LYS A 135 -25.81 -17.11 2.68
C LYS A 135 -24.29 -17.13 2.65
N VAL A 136 -23.68 -17.64 3.71
CA VAL A 136 -22.24 -17.91 3.77
C VAL A 136 -21.82 -18.85 2.64
N LEU A 137 -20.77 -18.45 1.92
CA LEU A 137 -20.22 -19.20 0.80
C LEU A 137 -18.96 -19.96 1.20
N SER A 138 -18.78 -21.18 0.68
CA SER A 138 -17.57 -21.98 0.91
C SER A 138 -16.33 -21.25 0.37
N ALA A 139 -15.25 -21.24 1.15
CA ALA A 139 -13.98 -20.62 0.80
C ALA A 139 -13.36 -21.20 -0.49
N ASN A 140 -13.50 -22.51 -0.68
CA ASN A 140 -12.90 -23.26 -1.80
C ASN A 140 -13.72 -23.20 -3.10
N ARG A 141 -14.76 -22.37 -3.14
CA ARG A 141 -15.55 -22.17 -4.37
C ARG A 141 -14.72 -21.44 -5.44
N PRO A 142 -15.09 -21.58 -6.74
CA PRO A 142 -14.51 -20.79 -7.82
C PRO A 142 -14.54 -19.27 -7.52
N PRO A 143 -13.47 -18.51 -7.84
CA PRO A 143 -13.45 -17.05 -7.75
C PRO A 143 -14.62 -16.40 -8.50
N GLN A 144 -15.25 -15.40 -7.90
CA GLN A 144 -16.36 -14.66 -8.50
C GLN A 144 -15.94 -13.23 -8.85
N ARG A 145 -16.61 -12.63 -9.82
CA ARG A 145 -16.44 -11.21 -10.15
C ARG A 145 -16.78 -10.34 -8.93
N LEU A 146 -16.05 -9.24 -8.75
CA LEU A 146 -16.24 -8.22 -7.70
C LEU A 146 -15.87 -8.67 -6.27
N GLU A 147 -15.26 -9.84 -6.08
CA GLU A 147 -14.79 -10.27 -4.76
C GLU A 147 -13.85 -9.25 -4.10
N ASP A 148 -12.97 -8.61 -4.89
CA ASP A 148 -12.10 -7.56 -4.38
C ASP A 148 -12.89 -6.34 -3.89
N VAL A 149 -13.95 -5.94 -4.59
CA VAL A 149 -14.80 -4.81 -4.22
C VAL A 149 -15.54 -5.09 -2.90
N TRP A 150 -16.01 -6.32 -2.69
CA TRP A 150 -16.67 -6.73 -1.46
C TRP A 150 -15.69 -6.91 -0.30
N CYS A 151 -14.49 -7.41 -0.57
CA CYS A 151 -13.38 -7.34 0.39
C CYS A 151 -13.14 -5.89 0.83
N SER A 152 -13.02 -4.95 -0.13
CA SER A 152 -12.82 -3.53 0.16
C SER A 152 -13.94 -2.94 1.01
N HIS A 153 -15.19 -3.30 0.73
CA HIS A 153 -16.34 -2.85 1.49
C HIS A 153 -16.30 -3.33 2.95
N ASN A 154 -16.10 -4.64 3.15
CA ASN A 154 -16.07 -5.23 4.48
C ASN A 154 -14.86 -4.79 5.30
N ILE A 155 -13.68 -4.64 4.68
CA ILE A 155 -12.48 -4.24 5.41
C ILE A 155 -12.58 -2.79 5.92
N LEU A 156 -13.22 -1.90 5.16
CA LEU A 156 -13.51 -0.52 5.59
C LEU A 156 -14.48 -0.49 6.77
N LEU A 157 -15.52 -1.32 6.75
CA LEU A 157 -16.44 -1.44 7.88
C LEU A 157 -15.78 -2.08 9.10
N GLY A 158 -14.89 -3.06 8.90
CA GLY A 158 -14.06 -3.63 9.96
C GLY A 158 -13.18 -2.58 10.64
N HIS A 159 -12.50 -1.74 9.85
CA HIS A 159 -11.77 -0.57 10.36
C HIS A 159 -12.67 0.32 11.23
N ALA A 160 -13.83 0.74 10.70
CA ALA A 160 -14.68 1.70 11.38
C ALA A 160 -15.36 1.14 12.66
N GLN A 161 -15.50 -0.18 12.78
CA GLN A 161 -15.97 -0.85 14.00
C GLN A 161 -14.90 -0.92 15.10
N ALA A 162 -13.61 -0.93 14.75
CA ALA A 162 -12.51 -0.94 15.72
C ALA A 162 -12.36 0.45 16.37
N LYS A 163 -12.95 0.66 17.55
CA LYS A 163 -12.97 1.95 18.26
C LYS A 163 -12.24 1.88 19.60
N GLN A 164 -11.52 2.95 19.94
CA GLN A 164 -10.84 3.09 21.24
C GLN A 164 -10.67 4.56 21.64
N LYS A 165 -9.92 4.80 22.73
CA LYS A 165 -9.61 6.14 23.27
C LYS A 165 -8.24 6.71 22.86
N GLY A 166 -7.36 5.91 22.23
CA GLY A 166 -6.07 6.36 21.68
C GLY A 166 -6.18 6.93 20.26
N LEU A 167 -5.04 7.26 19.65
CA LEU A 167 -4.99 7.65 18.23
C LEU A 167 -5.19 6.40 17.37
N ILE A 168 -6.16 6.45 16.47
CA ILE A 168 -6.48 5.36 15.56
C ILE A 168 -6.62 5.86 14.12
N GLY A 169 -6.02 5.12 13.19
CA GLY A 169 -6.07 5.42 11.78
C GLY A 169 -6.02 4.14 10.94
N ILE A 170 -6.28 4.32 9.65
CA ILE A 170 -5.98 3.32 8.62
C ILE A 170 -4.70 3.75 7.89
N THR A 171 -3.94 2.77 7.41
CA THR A 171 -2.86 3.02 6.45
C THR A 171 -3.33 2.64 5.06
N VAL A 172 -3.34 3.61 4.15
CA VAL A 172 -3.60 3.37 2.73
C VAL A 172 -2.29 3.29 1.96
N ASP A 173 -2.26 2.45 0.93
CA ASP A 173 -1.18 2.42 -0.05
C ASP A 173 -1.55 3.18 -1.31
N GLY A 174 -0.52 3.61 -2.01
CA GLY A 174 -0.68 4.06 -3.37
C GLY A 174 0.11 5.29 -3.73
N GLU A 175 0.09 5.55 -5.02
CA GLU A 175 0.78 6.66 -5.63
C GLU A 175 -0.19 7.78 -5.97
N ALA A 176 0.27 9.02 -5.79
CA ALA A 176 -0.40 10.16 -6.41
C ALA A 176 0.11 10.27 -7.85
N GLU A 177 -0.75 9.97 -8.80
CA GLU A 177 -0.37 9.90 -10.21
C GLU A 177 0.04 11.28 -10.75
N ILE A 178 1.04 11.29 -11.64
CA ILE A 178 1.54 12.51 -12.27
C ILE A 178 0.88 12.66 -13.66
N PRO A 179 0.27 13.80 -13.99
CA PRO A 179 -0.27 14.00 -15.34
C PRO A 179 0.85 13.96 -16.37
N TRP A 180 0.66 13.19 -17.45
CA TRP A 180 1.56 13.21 -18.60
C TRP A 180 1.55 14.57 -19.29
N GLU A 181 2.74 15.09 -19.59
CA GLU A 181 2.93 16.39 -20.25
C GLU A 181 3.89 16.25 -21.42
N GLU A 182 3.57 16.83 -22.58
CA GLU A 182 4.46 16.87 -23.74
C GLU A 182 4.68 18.32 -24.21
N PRO A 183 5.82 18.67 -24.82
CA PRO A 183 6.15 20.04 -25.20
C PRO A 183 5.13 20.77 -26.07
N ASN A 184 4.35 20.05 -26.88
CA ASN A 184 3.35 20.61 -27.80
C ASN A 184 1.90 20.21 -27.46
N MET A 185 1.67 19.75 -26.22
CA MET A 185 0.35 19.34 -25.75
C MET A 185 -0.59 20.55 -25.64
N SER A 186 -1.84 20.40 -26.09
CA SER A 186 -2.83 21.46 -25.91
C SER A 186 -3.27 21.59 -24.45
N GLU A 187 -3.76 22.77 -24.05
CA GLU A 187 -4.30 22.98 -22.69
C GLU A 187 -5.44 22.01 -22.35
N GLU A 188 -6.28 21.67 -23.33
CA GLU A 188 -7.38 20.70 -23.18
C GLU A 188 -6.86 19.29 -22.90
N GLU A 189 -5.80 18.86 -23.60
CA GLU A 189 -5.18 17.55 -23.38
C GLU A 189 -4.50 17.47 -22.01
N LEU A 190 -3.80 18.54 -21.61
CA LEU A 190 -3.17 18.60 -20.29
C LEU A 190 -4.21 18.55 -19.16
N GLU A 191 -5.29 19.32 -19.29
CA GLU A 191 -6.38 19.31 -18.30
C GLU A 191 -7.05 17.94 -18.21
N ASN A 192 -7.19 17.26 -19.36
CA ASN A 192 -7.66 15.89 -19.39
C ASN A 192 -6.69 14.93 -18.69
N ASN A 193 -5.38 15.06 -18.90
CA ASN A 193 -4.39 14.24 -18.21
C ASN A 193 -4.40 14.48 -16.69
N LYS A 194 -4.56 15.74 -16.23
CA LYS A 194 -4.75 16.05 -14.80
C LYS A 194 -5.99 15.38 -14.21
N LYS A 195 -7.11 15.40 -14.93
CA LYS A 195 -8.34 14.71 -14.52
C LYS A 195 -8.12 13.20 -14.36
N TYR A 196 -7.41 12.57 -15.28
CA TYR A 196 -7.14 11.13 -15.24
C TYR A 196 -6.07 10.74 -14.22
N ALA A 197 -5.09 11.60 -13.98
CA ALA A 197 -4.14 11.47 -12.87
C ALA A 197 -4.88 11.50 -11.52
N ASN A 198 -5.70 12.53 -11.28
CA ASN A 198 -6.51 12.61 -10.05
C ASN A 198 -7.42 11.39 -9.89
N LEU A 199 -8.03 10.92 -10.98
CA LEU A 199 -8.84 9.71 -10.93
C LEU A 199 -8.03 8.47 -10.55
N GLY A 200 -6.84 8.27 -11.12
CA GLY A 200 -5.96 7.16 -10.75
C GLY A 200 -5.65 7.18 -9.26
N THR A 201 -5.27 8.35 -8.75
CA THR A 201 -5.07 8.60 -7.31
C THR A 201 -6.32 8.30 -6.49
N GLU A 202 -7.52 8.69 -6.95
CA GLU A 202 -8.78 8.39 -6.27
C GLU A 202 -9.11 6.89 -6.28
N PHE A 203 -8.75 6.15 -7.32
CA PHE A 203 -8.93 4.69 -7.37
C PHE A 203 -7.93 3.93 -6.51
N ARG A 204 -6.72 4.46 -6.32
CA ARG A 204 -5.69 3.83 -5.51
C ARG A 204 -5.81 4.22 -4.03
N ILE A 205 -5.76 5.52 -3.75
CA ILE A 205 -5.74 6.10 -2.41
C ILE A 205 -7.16 6.48 -1.95
N GLY A 206 -7.90 7.22 -2.79
CA GLY A 206 -9.20 7.80 -2.43
C GLY A 206 -10.26 6.75 -2.08
N TRP A 207 -10.27 5.60 -2.76
CA TRP A 207 -11.22 4.51 -2.53
C TRP A 207 -11.24 4.11 -1.06
N TYR A 208 -10.08 4.07 -0.41
CA TYR A 208 -9.98 3.64 0.98
C TYR A 208 -9.88 4.79 1.99
N SER A 209 -9.41 5.97 1.58
CA SER A 209 -9.31 7.12 2.49
C SER A 209 -10.62 7.90 2.61
N ASP A 210 -11.35 8.17 1.51
CA ASP A 210 -12.62 8.93 1.54
C ASP A 210 -13.67 8.32 2.46
N PRO A 211 -13.95 7.00 2.43
CA PRO A 211 -14.93 6.41 3.33
C PRO A 211 -14.61 6.69 4.79
N THR A 212 -13.35 6.50 5.19
CA THR A 212 -12.93 6.67 6.59
C THR A 212 -12.93 8.13 7.09
N ILE A 213 -12.94 9.10 6.17
CA ILE A 213 -12.89 10.53 6.49
C ILE A 213 -14.26 11.18 6.30
N PHE A 214 -14.90 10.97 5.14
CA PHE A 214 -16.16 11.59 4.75
C PHE A 214 -17.39 10.70 4.93
N GLY A 215 -17.20 9.39 5.07
CA GLY A 215 -18.27 8.42 5.31
C GLY A 215 -18.81 7.73 4.06
N ASP A 216 -18.28 8.01 2.85
CA ASP A 216 -18.73 7.35 1.62
C ASP A 216 -17.58 7.29 0.61
N TYR A 217 -17.73 6.47 -0.43
CA TYR A 217 -16.74 6.37 -1.51
C TYR A 217 -16.64 7.66 -2.34
N PRO A 218 -15.49 7.90 -3.01
CA PRO A 218 -15.34 9.03 -3.93
C PRO A 218 -16.43 9.00 -5.02
N ALA A 219 -16.98 10.18 -5.35
CA ALA A 219 -18.03 10.29 -6.36
C ALA A 219 -17.58 9.77 -7.74
N SER A 220 -16.33 10.02 -8.11
CA SER A 220 -15.70 9.54 -9.34
C SER A 220 -15.58 8.01 -9.39
N VAL A 221 -15.21 7.37 -8.29
CA VAL A 221 -15.14 5.92 -8.15
C VAL A 221 -16.54 5.32 -8.28
N LYS A 222 -17.54 5.87 -7.57
CA LYS A 222 -18.94 5.44 -7.68
C LYS A 222 -19.48 5.59 -9.11
N GLN A 223 -19.24 6.72 -9.76
CA GLN A 223 -19.68 6.95 -11.14
C GLN A 223 -19.09 5.90 -12.09
N ARG A 224 -17.81 5.55 -11.92
CA ARG A 224 -17.14 4.57 -12.81
C ARG A 224 -17.51 3.12 -12.53
N MET A 225 -17.71 2.80 -11.26
CA MET A 225 -18.09 1.45 -10.83
C MET A 225 -19.59 1.20 -11.06
N GLY A 226 -20.40 2.26 -11.08
CA GLY A 226 -21.84 2.18 -11.32
C GLY A 226 -22.52 1.19 -10.38
N LYS A 227 -23.32 0.29 -10.95
CA LYS A 227 -24.03 -0.76 -10.21
C LYS A 227 -23.13 -1.80 -9.53
N ASP A 228 -21.86 -1.89 -9.91
CA ASP A 228 -20.92 -2.84 -9.32
C ASP A 228 -20.37 -2.34 -7.97
N MET A 229 -20.59 -1.06 -7.63
CA MET A 229 -20.17 -0.49 -6.35
C MET A 229 -21.20 -0.80 -5.25
N PRO A 230 -20.79 -1.43 -4.13
CA PRO A 230 -21.61 -1.51 -2.94
C PRO A 230 -21.99 -0.12 -2.43
N VAL A 231 -23.14 -0.04 -1.78
CA VAL A 231 -23.65 1.20 -1.19
C VAL A 231 -23.65 1.03 0.33
N PHE A 232 -22.98 1.94 1.03
CA PHE A 232 -23.10 2.03 2.49
C PHE A 232 -24.51 2.52 2.87
N SER A 233 -25.12 1.84 3.85
CA SER A 233 -26.30 2.33 4.57
C SER A 233 -26.00 3.61 5.34
N ASP A 234 -27.03 4.34 5.76
CA ASP A 234 -26.84 5.58 6.51
C ASP A 234 -26.11 5.33 7.85
N GLU A 235 -26.36 4.18 8.49
CA GLU A 235 -25.66 3.76 9.69
C GLU A 235 -24.17 3.47 9.43
N GLU A 236 -23.84 2.80 8.32
CA GLU A 236 -22.47 2.52 7.92
C GLU A 236 -21.72 3.79 7.54
N LYS A 237 -22.37 4.72 6.83
CA LYS A 237 -21.78 6.03 6.53
C LYS A 237 -21.47 6.82 7.81
N ALA A 238 -22.38 6.81 8.77
CA ALA A 238 -22.18 7.44 10.07
C ALA A 238 -21.07 6.77 10.88
N LEU A 239 -20.92 5.45 10.75
CA LEU A 239 -19.85 4.68 11.39
C LEU A 239 -18.48 5.01 10.79
N LEU A 240 -18.39 5.10 9.46
CA LEU A 240 -17.17 5.37 8.71
C LEU A 240 -16.69 6.81 8.84
N LYS A 241 -17.60 7.78 8.85
CA LYS A 241 -17.26 9.21 8.82
C LYS A 241 -16.36 9.60 10.01
N GLY A 242 -15.13 9.98 9.71
CA GLY A 242 -14.12 10.40 10.68
C GLY A 242 -13.51 9.26 11.50
N SER A 243 -13.72 8.00 11.11
CA SER A 243 -13.08 6.82 11.74
C SER A 243 -11.55 6.82 11.63
N SER A 244 -10.99 7.52 10.63
CA SER A 244 -9.56 7.84 10.53
C SER A 244 -9.27 9.33 10.65
N SER A 245 -10.06 10.08 11.43
CA SER A 245 -9.81 11.52 11.63
C SER A 245 -8.66 11.81 12.59
N ASP A 246 -8.22 10.84 13.40
CA ASP A 246 -7.10 11.09 14.32
C ASP A 246 -5.79 11.23 13.55
N PHE A 247 -5.48 10.31 12.63
CA PHE A 247 -4.42 10.48 11.62
C PHE A 247 -4.72 9.59 10.41
N LEU A 248 -4.10 9.90 9.26
CA LEU A 248 -4.08 9.03 8.09
C LEU A 248 -2.66 8.50 7.86
N GLY A 249 -2.50 7.18 7.87
CA GLY A 249 -1.27 6.52 7.46
C GLY A 249 -1.19 6.44 5.93
N TRP A 250 -0.02 6.71 5.36
CA TRP A 250 0.22 6.57 3.93
C TRP A 250 1.52 5.82 3.67
N ASN A 251 1.41 4.71 2.94
CA ASN A 251 2.53 3.97 2.40
C ASN A 251 2.80 4.45 0.97
N THR A 252 4.01 4.93 0.73
CA THR A 252 4.38 5.55 -0.55
C THR A 252 5.77 5.13 -0.98
N TYR A 253 5.91 4.79 -2.26
CA TYR A 253 7.11 4.15 -2.79
C TYR A 253 7.46 4.57 -4.22
N THR A 254 6.48 4.91 -5.04
CA THR A 254 6.71 5.15 -6.47
C THR A 254 5.66 6.11 -7.00
N SER A 255 5.67 6.35 -8.31
CA SER A 255 4.60 7.02 -9.02
C SER A 255 4.58 6.64 -10.49
N HIS A 256 3.41 6.79 -11.10
CA HIS A 256 3.25 6.60 -12.54
C HIS A 256 2.82 7.90 -13.19
N TRP A 257 3.06 7.95 -14.50
CA TRP A 257 2.42 8.92 -15.36
C TRP A 257 0.99 8.49 -15.64
N ALA A 258 0.11 9.47 -15.80
CA ALA A 258 -1.29 9.23 -16.10
C ALA A 258 -1.77 10.16 -17.21
N ALA A 259 -2.48 9.55 -18.16
CA ALA A 259 -3.15 10.21 -19.26
C ALA A 259 -4.35 9.36 -19.68
N GLN A 260 -5.30 9.97 -20.39
CA GLN A 260 -6.43 9.22 -20.92
C GLN A 260 -5.96 8.29 -22.03
N VAL A 261 -6.35 7.02 -21.94
CA VAL A 261 -6.07 6.02 -22.98
C VAL A 261 -6.75 6.43 -24.29
N LYS A 262 -6.00 6.33 -25.39
CA LYS A 262 -6.48 6.51 -26.76
C LYS A 262 -6.61 5.13 -27.43
N ASN A 263 -7.62 4.97 -28.28
CA ASN A 263 -7.73 3.85 -29.22
C ASN A 263 -6.58 3.91 -30.25
N GLU A 264 -6.38 2.84 -31.02
CA GLU A 264 -5.41 2.80 -32.12
C GLU A 264 -5.63 3.91 -33.17
N ASP A 265 -6.87 4.38 -33.33
CA ASP A 265 -7.23 5.49 -34.22
C ASP A 265 -6.98 6.89 -33.61
N GLY A 266 -6.40 6.95 -32.41
CA GLY A 266 -6.08 8.18 -31.68
C GLY A 266 -7.26 8.80 -30.93
N THR A 267 -8.46 8.24 -31.01
CA THR A 267 -9.63 8.75 -30.29
C THR A 267 -9.57 8.36 -28.81
N TYR A 268 -10.02 9.24 -27.92
CA TYR A 268 -10.08 8.93 -26.50
C TYR A 268 -11.09 7.84 -26.19
N ILE A 269 -10.65 6.80 -25.48
CA ILE A 269 -11.57 5.82 -24.92
C ILE A 269 -12.44 6.55 -23.89
N GLN A 270 -13.76 6.46 -24.03
CA GLN A 270 -14.71 7.12 -23.13
C GLN A 270 -15.05 6.23 -21.92
N PRO A 271 -15.25 6.81 -20.72
CA PRO A 271 -15.66 6.04 -19.55
C PRO A 271 -16.93 5.22 -19.84
N PRO A 272 -17.08 4.03 -19.23
CA PRO A 272 -18.30 3.24 -19.40
C PRO A 272 -19.53 4.04 -18.89
N THR A 273 -20.66 3.90 -19.58
CA THR A 273 -21.96 4.41 -19.11
C THR A 273 -22.55 3.48 -18.06
N ASP A 274 -23.44 3.99 -17.19
CA ASP A 274 -24.02 3.27 -16.04
C ASP A 274 -24.59 1.87 -16.39
N GLU A 275 -25.23 1.71 -17.56
CA GLU A 275 -25.78 0.42 -18.01
C GLU A 275 -24.72 -0.58 -18.48
N LYS A 276 -23.55 -0.08 -18.93
CA LYS A 276 -22.44 -0.85 -19.48
C LYS A 276 -21.23 -0.90 -18.56
N ALA A 277 -21.37 -0.55 -17.28
CA ALA A 277 -20.31 -0.66 -16.28
C ALA A 277 -19.76 -2.10 -16.26
N ARG A 278 -18.66 -2.28 -17.00
CA ARG A 278 -17.72 -3.37 -16.89
C ARG A 278 -16.52 -2.68 -16.31
N ARG A 279 -16.14 -3.02 -15.08
CA ARG A 279 -14.86 -2.56 -14.53
C ARG A 279 -13.79 -2.91 -15.56
N GLY A 280 -13.30 -1.88 -16.26
CA GLY A 280 -12.77 -2.05 -17.60
C GLY A 280 -11.46 -2.81 -17.61
N GLU A 281 -11.37 -3.79 -18.49
CA GLU A 281 -10.13 -4.44 -18.96
C GLU A 281 -9.33 -3.51 -19.90
N GLY A 282 -9.54 -2.19 -19.86
CA GLY A 282 -9.01 -1.24 -20.86
C GLY A 282 -8.51 0.09 -20.31
N TRP A 283 -8.20 0.16 -19.01
CA TRP A 283 -7.77 1.41 -18.37
C TRP A 283 -6.60 1.16 -17.44
N THR A 284 -5.40 1.30 -17.99
CA THR A 284 -4.20 1.49 -17.20
C THR A 284 -3.71 2.90 -17.47
N CYS A 285 -3.45 3.66 -16.39
CA CYS A 285 -2.56 4.82 -16.44
C CYS A 285 -1.37 4.48 -17.34
N ILE A 286 -0.99 5.40 -18.21
CA ILE A 286 0.04 5.18 -19.22
C ILE A 286 1.33 4.72 -18.54
N PRO A 287 1.85 3.51 -18.81
CA PRO A 287 3.28 3.24 -18.64
C PRO A 287 4.04 4.22 -19.56
N PRO A 288 5.03 4.96 -19.06
CA PRO A 288 6.11 4.42 -18.23
C PRO A 288 5.98 4.67 -16.72
N THR A 289 6.67 3.83 -15.95
CA THR A 289 7.00 4.09 -14.54
C THR A 289 8.01 5.23 -14.46
N LEU A 290 7.92 6.06 -13.43
CA LEU A 290 8.77 7.24 -13.29
C LEU A 290 10.05 6.91 -12.50
N GLY A 291 11.22 7.09 -13.11
CA GLY A 291 12.52 6.98 -12.45
C GLY A 291 13.21 5.62 -12.59
N SER A 292 14.39 5.48 -11.99
CA SER A 292 15.18 4.24 -12.08
C SER A 292 14.53 3.10 -11.30
N GLN A 293 14.65 1.86 -11.79
CA GLN A 293 14.09 0.69 -11.11
C GLN A 293 14.94 0.30 -9.89
N ALA A 294 14.32 -0.03 -8.77
CA ALA A 294 14.97 -0.66 -7.63
C ALA A 294 15.03 -2.20 -7.81
N GLY A 295 15.24 -2.96 -6.72
CA GLY A 295 15.24 -4.43 -6.78
C GLY A 295 13.90 -5.06 -7.18
N SER A 296 12.77 -4.36 -6.95
CA SER A 296 11.44 -4.78 -7.38
C SER A 296 11.02 -4.02 -8.64
N SER A 297 10.35 -4.72 -9.57
CA SER A 297 9.98 -4.14 -10.88
C SER A 297 9.02 -2.94 -10.79
N TRP A 298 8.19 -2.89 -9.75
CA TRP A 298 7.23 -1.82 -9.49
C TRP A 298 7.83 -0.64 -8.71
N ASN A 299 8.94 -0.84 -8.01
CA ASN A 299 9.54 0.14 -7.10
C ASN A 299 10.54 0.99 -7.89
N THR A 300 10.24 2.27 -8.13
CA THR A 300 11.10 3.17 -8.90
C THR A 300 11.40 4.47 -8.14
N LEU A 301 12.63 4.98 -8.28
CA LEU A 301 13.11 6.15 -7.55
C LEU A 301 12.77 7.44 -8.28
N TYR A 302 11.90 8.24 -7.68
CA TYR A 302 11.73 9.64 -8.04
C TYR A 302 11.21 10.46 -6.86
N GLY A 303 12.11 11.05 -6.07
CA GLY A 303 11.73 11.67 -4.79
C GLY A 303 10.66 12.78 -4.81
N PRO A 304 10.51 13.61 -5.86
CA PRO A 304 9.46 14.65 -5.87
C PRO A 304 8.03 14.15 -5.71
N THR A 305 7.74 12.88 -6.00
CA THR A 305 6.36 12.34 -5.95
C THR A 305 5.78 12.29 -4.55
N ILE A 306 6.60 12.10 -3.51
CA ILE A 306 6.09 12.13 -2.13
C ILE A 306 5.48 13.49 -1.80
N ARG A 307 6.09 14.59 -2.27
CA ARG A 307 5.57 15.94 -2.07
C ARG A 307 4.27 16.15 -2.82
N VAL A 308 4.15 15.62 -4.04
CA VAL A 308 2.89 15.67 -4.81
C VAL A 308 1.77 14.96 -4.06
N GLY A 309 2.00 13.72 -3.59
CA GLY A 309 0.98 12.97 -2.87
C GLY A 309 0.65 13.53 -1.48
N LEU A 310 1.64 14.07 -0.76
CA LEU A 310 1.42 14.79 0.49
C LEU A 310 0.52 16.01 0.29
N ASN A 311 0.75 16.82 -0.74
CA ASN A 311 -0.11 17.95 -1.07
C ASN A 311 -1.52 17.50 -1.47
N TRP A 312 -1.65 16.45 -2.30
CA TRP A 312 -2.95 15.91 -2.69
C TRP A 312 -3.77 15.45 -1.48
N LEU A 313 -3.15 14.66 -0.58
CA LEU A 313 -3.78 14.19 0.65
C LEU A 313 -4.17 15.35 1.56
N TYR A 314 -3.25 16.31 1.74
CA TYR A 314 -3.47 17.44 2.63
C TYR A 314 -4.59 18.34 2.12
N ASP A 315 -4.57 18.73 0.85
CA ASP A 315 -5.63 19.57 0.28
C ASP A 315 -7.00 18.92 0.36
N ARG A 316 -7.04 17.59 0.22
CA ARG A 316 -8.28 16.82 0.33
C ARG A 316 -8.78 16.71 1.76
N TYR A 317 -7.91 16.49 2.74
CA TYR A 317 -8.31 16.02 4.07
C TYR A 317 -7.98 16.96 5.25
N LYS A 318 -7.25 18.07 5.03
CA LYS A 318 -6.82 19.00 6.10
C LYS A 318 -7.93 19.58 6.97
N SER A 319 -9.17 19.61 6.49
CA SER A 319 -10.32 20.10 7.27
C SER A 319 -10.88 19.07 8.27
N VAL A 320 -10.46 17.81 8.18
CA VAL A 320 -10.98 16.71 9.00
C VAL A 320 -9.88 16.03 9.83
N LEU A 321 -8.65 15.92 9.30
CA LEU A 321 -7.54 15.29 10.02
C LEU A 321 -7.10 16.14 11.22
N LYS A 322 -6.99 15.50 12.39
CA LYS A 322 -6.63 16.15 13.66
C LYS A 322 -5.12 16.12 13.92
N ASN A 323 -4.45 15.01 13.59
CA ASN A 323 -3.01 14.83 13.77
C ASN A 323 -2.32 14.50 12.45
N GLY A 324 -2.75 15.18 11.39
CA GLY A 324 -2.07 15.17 10.10
C GLY A 324 -1.92 13.80 9.45
N ILE A 325 -0.90 13.70 8.61
CA ILE A 325 -0.52 12.53 7.82
C ILE A 325 0.73 11.91 8.44
N VAL A 326 0.80 10.58 8.47
CA VAL A 326 1.99 9.84 8.87
C VAL A 326 2.44 8.98 7.69
N ILE A 327 3.69 9.14 7.24
CA ILE A 327 4.27 8.20 6.28
C ILE A 327 4.62 6.93 7.05
N THR A 328 3.80 5.89 6.89
CA THR A 328 3.93 4.64 7.66
C THR A 328 4.87 3.64 7.00
N GLU A 329 5.09 3.78 5.69
CA GLU A 329 6.13 3.06 4.96
C GLU A 329 6.67 3.90 3.79
N ASN A 330 7.99 3.89 3.64
CA ASN A 330 8.70 4.31 2.44
C ASN A 330 10.10 3.66 2.41
N GLY A 331 10.57 3.26 1.24
CA GLY A 331 11.90 2.73 1.06
C GLY A 331 12.05 2.03 -0.28
N CYS A 332 13.10 1.24 -0.43
CA CYS A 332 13.33 0.52 -1.67
C CYS A 332 13.99 -0.84 -1.47
N ALA A 333 13.70 -1.74 -2.40
CA ALA A 333 14.42 -3.00 -2.55
C ALA A 333 15.82 -2.71 -3.10
N GLN A 334 16.86 -3.36 -2.57
CA GLN A 334 18.21 -3.22 -3.11
C GLN A 334 18.21 -3.67 -4.58
N PRO A 335 18.74 -2.86 -5.52
CA PRO A 335 18.89 -3.30 -6.91
C PRO A 335 19.59 -4.66 -6.99
N ASN A 336 19.01 -5.58 -7.76
CA ASN A 336 19.44 -6.97 -7.85
C ASN A 336 19.41 -7.47 -9.30
N TYR A 337 19.71 -8.76 -9.52
CA TYR A 337 19.78 -9.36 -10.85
C TYR A 337 18.46 -9.31 -11.65
N LYS A 338 17.33 -8.98 -11.02
CA LYS A 338 16.01 -8.80 -11.68
C LYS A 338 15.83 -7.39 -12.28
N VAL A 339 16.77 -6.47 -12.03
CA VAL A 339 16.75 -5.13 -12.62
C VAL A 339 16.89 -5.23 -14.14
N SER A 340 15.92 -4.66 -14.86
CA SER A 340 15.95 -4.58 -16.33
C SER A 340 15.91 -3.16 -16.86
N ARG A 341 15.74 -2.17 -15.96
CA ARG A 341 15.50 -0.75 -16.30
C ARG A 341 16.32 0.22 -15.44
N ALA A 342 17.59 -0.08 -15.19
CA ALA A 342 18.50 0.84 -14.50
C ALA A 342 18.71 2.15 -15.29
N ASN A 343 18.63 2.07 -16.63
CA ASN A 343 18.80 3.18 -17.57
C ASN A 343 17.59 3.27 -18.51
N ASP A 344 16.40 3.55 -17.98
CA ASP A 344 15.17 3.62 -18.77
C ASP A 344 15.22 4.75 -19.81
N GLN A 345 15.35 4.39 -21.09
CA GLN A 345 15.45 5.36 -22.18
C GLN A 345 14.18 6.21 -22.32
N VAL A 346 13.01 5.68 -21.94
CA VAL A 346 11.76 6.45 -22.00
C VAL A 346 11.78 7.59 -20.99
N THR A 347 12.15 7.31 -19.74
CA THR A 347 12.33 8.34 -18.71
C THR A 347 13.41 9.35 -19.09
N LEU A 348 14.53 8.88 -19.65
CA LEU A 348 15.61 9.73 -20.14
C LEU A 348 15.15 10.71 -21.24
N ASP A 349 14.51 10.17 -22.27
CA ASP A 349 14.02 10.94 -23.41
C ASP A 349 12.92 11.92 -22.99
N TYR A 350 12.07 11.51 -22.05
CA TYR A 350 11.03 12.37 -21.48
C TYR A 350 11.63 13.63 -20.83
N PHE A 351 12.52 13.46 -19.84
CA PHE A 351 13.08 14.59 -19.11
C PHE A 351 13.89 15.52 -20.02
N LYS A 352 14.60 14.93 -20.99
CA LYS A 352 15.26 15.68 -22.06
C LYS A 352 14.28 16.49 -22.91
N SER A 353 13.15 15.90 -23.30
CA SER A 353 12.17 16.56 -24.18
C SER A 353 11.56 17.82 -23.56
N ILE A 354 11.42 17.84 -22.22
CA ILE A 354 10.89 19.00 -21.47
C ILE A 354 11.98 19.92 -20.91
N GLY A 355 13.25 19.65 -21.26
CA GLY A 355 14.39 20.47 -20.82
C GLY A 355 14.70 20.38 -19.33
N LYS A 356 14.40 19.24 -18.69
CA LYS A 356 14.62 19.00 -17.25
C LYS A 356 15.48 17.75 -16.99
N GLU A 357 16.61 17.66 -17.67
CA GLU A 357 17.55 16.53 -17.60
C GLU A 357 18.10 16.29 -16.18
N GLU A 358 18.09 17.31 -15.32
CA GLU A 358 18.49 17.23 -13.91
C GLU A 358 17.64 16.28 -13.05
N PHE A 359 16.45 15.90 -13.53
CA PHE A 359 15.54 14.98 -12.86
C PHE A 359 15.69 13.52 -13.35
N VAL A 360 16.58 13.27 -14.29
CA VAL A 360 16.95 11.92 -14.70
C VAL A 360 17.65 11.21 -13.55
N ASP A 361 17.13 10.04 -13.17
CA ASP A 361 17.76 9.13 -12.23
C ASP A 361 18.17 7.86 -12.95
N THR A 362 19.47 7.57 -12.96
CA THR A 362 20.06 6.36 -13.56
C THR A 362 21.24 5.88 -12.73
N TYR A 363 21.62 4.61 -12.89
CA TYR A 363 22.78 4.04 -12.22
C TYR A 363 23.45 2.91 -13.03
N ASP A 364 24.71 2.62 -12.70
CA ASP A 364 25.49 1.55 -13.31
C ASP A 364 25.44 0.23 -12.51
N GLU A 365 26.00 -0.83 -13.09
CA GLU A 365 25.96 -2.18 -12.52
C GLU A 365 26.63 -2.33 -11.15
N SER A 366 27.49 -1.39 -10.73
CA SER A 366 28.17 -1.44 -9.42
C SER A 366 27.22 -1.35 -8.22
N ILE A 367 26.00 -0.85 -8.45
CA ILE A 367 24.94 -0.74 -7.42
C ILE A 367 24.16 -2.06 -7.26
N ILE A 368 24.19 -2.93 -8.27
CA ILE A 368 23.51 -4.23 -8.22
C ILE A 368 24.14 -5.09 -7.12
N GLU A 369 23.32 -5.72 -6.30
CA GLU A 369 23.79 -6.59 -5.23
C GLU A 369 24.54 -7.82 -5.76
N ASP A 370 25.63 -8.17 -5.09
CA ASP A 370 26.39 -9.40 -5.31
C ASP A 370 26.38 -10.23 -4.03
N GLU A 371 25.60 -11.31 -4.01
CA GLU A 371 25.50 -12.21 -2.85
C GLU A 371 26.83 -12.88 -2.49
N LYS A 372 27.82 -12.89 -3.40
CA LYS A 372 29.17 -13.40 -3.09
C LYS A 372 30.05 -12.36 -2.41
N ASN A 373 29.63 -11.11 -2.37
CA ASN A 373 30.36 -9.99 -1.77
C ASN A 373 29.45 -9.19 -0.84
N ILE A 374 29.20 -9.74 0.35
CA ILE A 374 28.37 -9.10 1.38
C ILE A 374 28.91 -7.71 1.74
N GLU A 375 30.23 -7.58 1.89
CA GLU A 375 30.93 -6.30 2.15
C GLU A 375 30.89 -5.31 0.96
N GLY A 376 30.16 -5.63 -0.12
CA GLY A 376 29.94 -4.77 -1.28
C GLY A 376 28.63 -3.99 -1.19
N SER A 377 27.90 -3.93 -2.30
CA SER A 377 26.64 -3.19 -2.47
C SER A 377 25.48 -3.66 -1.57
N ILE A 378 25.62 -4.82 -0.92
CA ILE A 378 24.65 -5.32 0.07
C ILE A 378 24.72 -4.51 1.37
N LEU A 379 25.92 -4.29 1.92
CA LEU A 379 26.12 -3.48 3.14
C LEU A 379 26.29 -2.00 2.82
N HIS A 380 26.93 -1.67 1.69
CA HIS A 380 27.12 -0.31 1.20
C HIS A 380 26.04 0.08 0.18
N ASP A 381 24.81 0.15 0.65
CA ASP A 381 23.59 0.29 -0.14
C ASP A 381 23.29 1.74 -0.57
N THR A 382 24.20 2.30 -1.37
CA THR A 382 24.16 3.71 -1.80
C THR A 382 22.88 4.11 -2.54
N TYR A 383 22.23 3.18 -3.25
CA TYR A 383 20.93 3.42 -3.88
C TYR A 383 19.84 3.75 -2.86
N ARG A 384 19.77 2.99 -1.77
CA ARG A 384 18.81 3.23 -0.67
C ARG A 384 19.13 4.51 0.08
N ILE A 385 20.41 4.85 0.24
CA ILE A 385 20.79 6.16 0.77
C ILE A 385 20.31 7.29 -0.14
N ASN A 386 20.49 7.17 -1.47
CA ASN A 386 20.01 8.17 -2.43
C ASN A 386 18.48 8.28 -2.40
N TRP A 387 17.78 7.15 -2.28
CA TRP A 387 16.34 7.10 -2.08
C TRP A 387 15.90 7.96 -0.91
N TYR A 388 16.44 7.70 0.28
CA TYR A 388 16.09 8.45 1.49
C TYR A 388 16.45 9.92 1.36
N LYS A 389 17.59 10.28 0.77
CA LYS A 389 17.95 11.69 0.51
C LYS A 389 16.86 12.41 -0.29
N GLN A 390 16.43 11.84 -1.41
CA GLN A 390 15.45 12.50 -2.28
C GLN A 390 14.05 12.59 -1.63
N TYR A 391 13.58 11.48 -1.04
CA TYR A 391 12.25 11.42 -0.44
C TYR A 391 12.15 12.27 0.82
N LEU A 392 13.15 12.24 1.71
CA LEU A 392 13.15 13.02 2.94
C LEU A 392 13.30 14.51 2.69
N GLU A 393 14.08 14.92 1.68
CA GLU A 393 14.15 16.33 1.30
C GLU A 393 12.80 16.84 0.78
N ASN A 394 12.12 16.06 -0.06
CA ASN A 394 10.79 16.43 -0.55
C ASN A 394 9.72 16.41 0.54
N LEU A 395 9.82 15.50 1.52
CA LEU A 395 8.98 15.51 2.72
C LEU A 395 9.22 16.79 3.54
N ARG A 396 10.49 17.18 3.75
CA ARG A 396 10.83 18.44 4.44
C ARG A 396 10.28 19.65 3.70
N LEU A 397 10.38 19.69 2.37
CA LEU A 397 9.80 20.77 1.58
C LEU A 397 8.27 20.81 1.68
N ALA A 398 7.59 19.67 1.68
CA ALA A 398 6.14 19.62 1.90
C ALA A 398 5.74 20.19 3.28
N TYR A 399 6.51 19.88 4.32
CA TYR A 399 6.26 20.38 5.67
C TYR A 399 6.61 21.87 5.82
N VAL A 400 7.83 22.26 5.42
CA VAL A 400 8.39 23.60 5.67
C VAL A 400 7.86 24.64 4.68
N GLU A 401 7.77 24.32 3.39
CA GLU A 401 7.34 25.26 2.35
C GLU A 401 5.83 25.19 2.14
N ASP A 402 5.28 23.99 1.91
CA ASP A 402 3.86 23.83 1.54
C ASP A 402 2.91 23.80 2.76
N LYS A 403 3.47 23.73 3.98
CA LYS A 403 2.73 23.68 5.24
C LYS A 403 1.79 22.46 5.34
N VAL A 404 2.18 21.35 4.72
CA VAL A 404 1.49 20.07 4.89
C VAL A 404 1.72 19.55 6.30
N ASP A 405 0.65 19.16 6.99
CA ASP A 405 0.74 18.63 8.35
C ASP A 405 1.20 17.16 8.37
N VAL A 406 2.52 16.95 8.23
CA VAL A 406 3.16 15.62 8.35
C VAL A 406 3.69 15.40 9.77
N ARG A 407 3.35 14.27 10.39
CA ARG A 407 3.66 13.98 11.80
C ARG A 407 4.60 12.80 12.02
N GLY A 408 4.98 12.09 10.97
CA GLY A 408 5.93 10.99 11.08
C GLY A 408 6.36 10.43 9.74
N TYR A 409 7.48 9.73 9.77
CA TYR A 409 8.04 8.95 8.67
C TYR A 409 8.60 7.66 9.25
N MET A 410 8.30 6.54 8.59
CA MET A 410 8.77 5.20 8.96
C MET A 410 9.34 4.53 7.71
N ALA A 411 10.61 4.11 7.81
CA ALA A 411 11.30 3.45 6.72
C ALA A 411 10.89 1.97 6.62
N TRP A 412 10.45 1.56 5.42
CA TRP A 412 10.35 0.16 5.06
C TRP A 412 11.69 -0.29 4.43
N SER A 413 12.51 -1.09 5.11
CA SER A 413 12.25 -1.74 6.40
C SER A 413 13.46 -1.73 7.33
N LEU A 414 13.21 -1.99 8.62
CA LEU A 414 14.27 -2.08 9.62
C LEU A 414 15.25 -3.23 9.33
N ILE A 415 14.73 -4.39 8.95
CA ILE A 415 15.48 -5.61 8.65
C ILE A 415 15.02 -6.20 7.32
N ASP A 416 15.93 -6.89 6.63
CA ASP A 416 15.55 -7.77 5.52
C ASP A 416 14.49 -8.77 6.04
N ASN A 417 13.47 -9.07 5.24
CA ASN A 417 12.32 -9.85 5.66
C ASN A 417 11.72 -10.65 4.49
N PHE A 418 10.60 -11.33 4.73
CA PHE A 418 9.88 -12.08 3.70
C PHE A 418 9.00 -11.14 2.86
N GLU A 419 9.47 -10.80 1.66
CA GLU A 419 8.79 -9.89 0.74
C GLU A 419 7.72 -10.63 -0.08
N TRP A 420 6.77 -11.23 0.63
CA TRP A 420 5.56 -11.85 0.06
C TRP A 420 5.88 -12.85 -1.08
N GLU A 421 5.34 -12.66 -2.27
CA GLU A 421 5.59 -13.50 -3.44
C GLU A 421 7.06 -13.54 -3.90
N ASN A 422 7.86 -12.53 -3.52
CA ASN A 422 9.28 -12.45 -3.85
C ASN A 422 10.17 -13.18 -2.85
N GLY A 423 9.60 -13.72 -1.77
CA GLY A 423 10.33 -14.47 -0.75
C GLY A 423 11.42 -13.63 -0.07
N TYR A 424 12.54 -14.27 0.26
CA TYR A 424 13.67 -13.62 0.93
C TYR A 424 14.72 -13.05 -0.04
N GLU A 425 14.50 -13.15 -1.35
CA GLU A 425 15.42 -12.66 -2.37
C GLU A 425 15.36 -11.13 -2.51
N THR A 426 14.21 -10.52 -2.23
CA THR A 426 14.05 -9.06 -2.34
C THR A 426 14.30 -8.41 -0.98
N ARG A 427 15.34 -7.56 -0.91
CA ARG A 427 15.84 -6.98 0.34
C ARG A 427 15.45 -5.52 0.48
N PHE A 428 14.48 -5.22 1.33
CA PHE A 428 14.10 -3.84 1.69
C PHE A 428 14.81 -3.32 2.95
N GLY A 429 15.46 -4.19 3.70
CA GLY A 429 15.99 -3.86 5.02
C GLY A 429 17.15 -2.90 4.97
N MET A 430 17.21 -1.98 5.93
CA MET A 430 18.42 -1.24 6.29
C MET A 430 19.38 -2.07 7.16
N THR A 431 18.95 -3.27 7.55
CA THR A 431 19.77 -4.25 8.26
C THR A 431 19.73 -5.57 7.50
N TYR A 432 20.90 -6.05 7.11
CA TYR A 432 21.07 -7.32 6.42
C TYR A 432 20.80 -8.51 7.35
N ILE A 433 20.19 -9.55 6.79
CA ILE A 433 20.05 -10.87 7.38
C ILE A 433 20.38 -11.93 6.31
N ASP A 434 21.27 -12.86 6.65
CA ASP A 434 21.50 -14.06 5.83
C ASP A 434 20.52 -15.17 6.22
N PHE A 435 19.41 -15.30 5.48
CA PHE A 435 18.40 -16.32 5.71
C PHE A 435 18.83 -17.74 5.29
N TYR A 436 19.87 -17.87 4.49
CA TYR A 436 20.23 -19.14 3.84
C TYR A 436 21.41 -19.83 4.53
N ASN A 437 22.41 -19.05 4.97
CA ASN A 437 23.64 -19.62 5.55
C ASN A 437 23.80 -19.35 7.04
N ASP A 438 23.17 -18.31 7.60
CA ASP A 438 23.26 -18.00 9.02
C ASP A 438 22.04 -18.49 9.81
N LYS A 439 22.24 -19.56 10.59
CA LYS A 439 21.18 -20.14 11.44
C LYS A 439 20.81 -19.27 12.64
N GLU A 440 21.70 -18.38 13.06
CA GLU A 440 21.45 -17.45 14.15
C GLU A 440 20.71 -16.18 13.67
N LEU A 441 20.57 -16.02 12.34
CA LEU A 441 19.95 -14.87 11.70
C LEU A 441 20.55 -13.55 12.22
N THR A 442 21.87 -13.45 12.22
CA THR A 442 22.60 -12.27 12.71
C THR A 442 22.16 -11.02 11.96
N ARG A 443 21.95 -9.93 12.70
CA ARG A 443 21.60 -8.62 12.14
C ARG A 443 22.86 -7.82 11.88
N VAL A 444 23.10 -7.44 10.63
CA VAL A 444 24.24 -6.61 10.22
C VAL A 444 23.73 -5.29 9.66
N PRO A 445 23.92 -4.15 10.36
CA PRO A 445 23.53 -2.84 9.86
C PRO A 445 24.15 -2.51 8.49
N LYS A 446 23.35 -1.97 7.58
CA LYS A 446 23.81 -1.39 6.32
C LYS A 446 24.09 0.11 6.50
N ASP A 447 24.78 0.71 5.53
CA ASP A 447 25.08 2.15 5.55
C ASP A 447 23.81 3.02 5.58
N SER A 448 22.72 2.58 4.94
CA SER A 448 21.43 3.26 4.99
C SER A 448 20.84 3.40 6.39
N LEU A 449 21.05 2.43 7.30
CA LEU A 449 20.58 2.55 8.69
C LEU A 449 21.30 3.69 9.41
N THR A 450 22.63 3.74 9.25
CA THR A 450 23.48 4.79 9.84
C THR A 450 23.11 6.15 9.27
N PHE A 451 22.95 6.24 7.95
CA PHE A 451 22.53 7.46 7.26
C PHE A 451 21.18 7.97 7.79
N LEU A 452 20.16 7.10 7.83
CA LEU A 452 18.82 7.50 8.25
C LEU A 452 18.79 7.90 9.73
N GLY A 453 19.49 7.14 10.59
CA GLY A 453 19.64 7.47 12.01
C GLY A 453 20.26 8.86 12.22
N GLN A 454 21.35 9.16 11.51
CA GLN A 454 21.98 10.49 11.57
C GLN A 454 21.04 11.58 11.04
N TRP A 455 20.33 11.32 9.94
CA TRP A 455 19.37 12.27 9.39
C TRP A 455 18.30 12.68 10.41
N TYR A 456 17.77 11.72 11.19
CA TYR A 456 16.81 12.03 12.26
C TYR A 456 17.41 12.89 13.35
N LEU A 457 18.63 12.61 13.79
CA LEU A 457 19.34 13.42 14.79
C LEU A 457 19.53 14.87 14.31
N ASP A 458 19.80 15.05 13.03
CA ASP A 458 20.07 16.36 12.44
C ASP A 458 18.79 17.17 12.13
N ASN A 459 17.65 16.49 11.90
CA ASN A 459 16.44 17.12 11.34
C ASN A 459 15.19 17.03 12.22
N VAL A 460 15.18 16.18 13.25
CA VAL A 460 14.03 16.00 14.14
C VAL A 460 14.41 16.38 15.56
N GLU A 461 13.55 17.17 16.21
CA GLU A 461 13.74 17.57 17.60
C GLU A 461 13.78 16.33 18.50
N GLN A 462 14.88 16.16 19.21
CA GLN A 462 15.06 15.08 20.16
C GLN A 462 14.38 15.47 21.48
N LYS A 463 13.63 14.55 22.09
CA LYS A 463 13.10 14.78 23.44
C LYS A 463 14.27 14.78 24.43
N ASN A 464 14.51 15.91 25.08
CA ASN A 464 15.49 16.06 26.16
C ASN A 464 15.12 15.27 27.42
#